data_AF-F8PD14-F1
#
_entry.id   AF-F8PD14-F1
#
_cell.length_a   1.000
_cell.length_b   1.000
_cell.length_c   1.000
_cell.angle_alpha   90.00
_cell.angle_beta   90.00
_cell.angle_gamma   90.00
#
_symmetry.space_group_name_H-M   'P 1'
#
loop_
_entity.id
_entity.type
_entity.pdbx_description
1 polymer ?
#
loop_
_entity_poly.entity_id
_entity_poly.type
_entity_poly.pdbx_seq_one_letter_code
_entity_poly.pdbx_strand_id
1 'polypeptide(L)'
;MGRPFTDLVKRFLEAKKTIDKDRVPFYLPSPWWDRALEEAPKPLSKRNRFMYNFLTLTRNEFICIFLTRAMQSIARDVVLGSKGMDKVIDFMRDTPYQVALSSARALSSMREKPPMRCQTCSRSSDGDFGGKTHFMVCSTCKSKLDFSVHYCSQKCQKVDWPDHKPNCGKKKVIKVHEGTSADDNLRDCSPEVAALLKDVPIDPSGTFNISSIGSGEPRYQRSSALQYQVSLIDADKEVEYVLFTPSGFPIRFFINNRDDYETWTRINFRIVRKMAMSSARQDGLAPMAEHLIKHAENLPGLSRDIIMRQLCAEYGAETETKVSKLEKQSALTGHGLTLVESMSRLSTKVGPRLAEKRSKNK
;
A
#
# COMPACT_ATOMS: atom_id res chain seq x y z
N MET A 1 -23.10 4.23 -11.38
CA MET A 1 -22.86 5.62 -10.94
C MET A 1 -23.19 6.58 -12.08
N GLY A 2 -23.76 7.75 -11.78
CA GLY A 2 -24.14 8.74 -12.79
C GLY A 2 -23.04 9.75 -13.11
N ARG A 3 -23.18 10.43 -14.25
CA ARG A 3 -22.30 11.52 -14.73
C ARG A 3 -21.97 12.60 -13.67
N PRO A 4 -22.90 13.02 -12.79
CA PRO A 4 -22.58 14.03 -11.77
C PRO A 4 -21.46 13.61 -10.80
N PHE A 5 -21.38 12.33 -10.44
CA PHE A 5 -20.31 11.84 -9.55
C PHE A 5 -18.95 11.84 -10.26
N THR A 6 -18.91 11.39 -11.52
CA THR A 6 -17.67 11.40 -12.30
C THR A 6 -17.18 12.82 -12.57
N ASP A 7 -18.08 13.76 -12.79
CA ASP A 7 -17.75 15.18 -12.96
C ASP A 7 -17.18 15.78 -11.66
N LEU A 8 -17.75 15.43 -10.50
CA LEU A 8 -17.22 15.83 -9.20
C LEU A 8 -15.81 15.28 -8.98
N VAL A 9 -15.57 13.99 -9.22
CA VAL A 9 -14.24 13.37 -9.10
C VAL A 9 -13.24 14.05 -10.05
N LYS A 10 -13.63 14.27 -11.31
CA LYS A 10 -12.77 14.92 -12.31
C LYS A 10 -12.38 16.33 -11.87
N ARG A 11 -13.35 17.17 -11.49
CA ARG A 11 -13.10 18.53 -11.00
C ARG A 11 -12.23 18.54 -9.75
N PHE A 12 -12.45 17.60 -8.82
CA PHE A 12 -11.63 17.46 -7.63
C PHE A 12 -10.17 17.14 -7.98
N LEU A 13 -9.95 16.20 -8.91
CA LEU A 13 -8.61 15.84 -9.37
C LEU A 13 -7.93 16.96 -10.15
N GLU A 14 -8.66 17.73 -10.96
CA GLU A 14 -8.15 18.90 -11.68
C GLU A 14 -7.75 20.02 -10.71
N ALA A 15 -8.64 20.39 -9.79
CA ALA A 15 -8.34 21.39 -8.76
C ALA A 15 -7.12 21.00 -7.91
N LYS A 16 -6.96 19.71 -7.61
CA LYS A 16 -5.79 19.19 -6.88
C LYS A 16 -4.47 19.34 -7.65
N LYS A 17 -4.51 19.34 -8.99
CA LYS A 17 -3.30 19.53 -9.82
C LYS A 17 -2.85 20.99 -9.87
N THR A 18 -3.79 21.92 -9.77
CA THR A 18 -3.53 23.36 -9.88
C THR A 18 -3.14 24.02 -8.55
N ILE A 19 -3.28 23.31 -7.44
CA ILE A 19 -2.99 23.86 -6.12
C ILE A 19 -1.50 23.79 -5.84
N ASP A 20 -0.95 24.99 -5.59
CA ASP A 20 0.34 25.17 -4.97
C ASP A 20 0.37 24.42 -3.63
N LYS A 21 1.39 23.58 -3.44
CA LYS A 21 1.50 22.70 -2.26
C LYS A 21 1.52 23.50 -0.95
N ASP A 22 1.90 24.77 -1.02
CA ASP A 22 2.02 25.65 0.14
C ASP A 22 0.71 26.41 0.44
N ARG A 23 -0.29 26.35 -0.45
CA ARG A 23 -1.61 26.95 -0.24
C ARG A 23 -2.57 25.95 0.40
N VAL A 24 -2.34 25.69 1.69
CA VAL A 24 -3.32 25.05 2.57
C VAL A 24 -4.18 26.17 3.19
N PRO A 25 -5.52 26.09 3.13
CA PRO A 25 -6.33 24.92 2.80
C PRO A 25 -6.72 24.77 1.31
N PHE A 26 -6.99 23.54 0.88
CA PHE A 26 -7.52 23.19 -0.45
C PHE A 26 -8.95 23.71 -0.61
N TYR A 27 -9.23 24.44 -1.71
CA TYR A 27 -10.55 24.94 -2.05
C TYR A 27 -11.06 24.31 -3.33
N LEU A 28 -12.20 23.60 -3.26
CA LEU A 28 -12.85 23.09 -4.47
C LEU A 28 -13.66 24.22 -5.12
N PRO A 29 -13.32 24.66 -6.35
CA PRO A 29 -14.06 25.71 -7.04
C PRO A 29 -15.54 25.37 -7.14
N SER A 30 -16.40 26.35 -6.90
CA SER A 30 -17.84 26.17 -7.01
C SER A 30 -18.47 27.51 -7.36
N PRO A 31 -18.95 27.68 -8.60
CA PRO A 31 -19.54 28.94 -9.03
C PRO A 31 -20.67 29.43 -8.12
N TRP A 32 -21.43 28.50 -7.53
CA TRP A 32 -22.45 28.84 -6.54
C TRP A 32 -21.86 29.34 -5.21
N TRP A 33 -20.76 28.74 -4.76
CA TRP A 33 -20.09 29.11 -3.50
C TRP A 33 -19.36 30.45 -3.64
N ASP A 34 -18.75 30.67 -4.80
CA ASP A 34 -18.05 31.92 -5.14
C ASP A 34 -19.06 33.09 -5.19
N ARG A 35 -20.22 32.89 -5.85
CA ARG A 35 -21.32 33.87 -5.86
C ARG A 35 -21.88 34.18 -4.47
N ALA A 36 -21.97 33.20 -3.58
CA ALA A 36 -22.47 33.42 -2.23
C ALA A 36 -21.64 34.46 -1.44
N LEU A 37 -20.34 34.60 -1.75
CA LEU A 37 -19.50 35.65 -1.19
C LEU A 37 -19.71 37.00 -1.88
N GLU A 38 -19.93 37.00 -3.20
CA GLU A 38 -20.13 38.20 -4.01
C GLU A 38 -21.45 38.90 -3.70
N GLU A 39 -22.52 38.12 -3.48
CA GLU A 39 -23.88 38.58 -3.16
C GLU A 39 -24.03 39.04 -1.70
N ALA A 40 -23.03 38.78 -0.84
CA ALA A 40 -23.07 39.20 0.56
C ALA A 40 -22.97 40.74 0.69
N PRO A 41 -23.72 41.38 1.62
CA PRO A 41 -23.62 42.82 1.87
C PRO A 41 -22.19 43.27 2.15
N LYS A 42 -21.74 44.31 1.44
CA LYS A 42 -20.38 44.89 1.59
C LYS A 42 -20.45 46.18 2.42
N PRO A 43 -19.50 46.39 3.37
CA PRO A 43 -18.40 45.51 3.72
C PRO A 43 -18.84 44.29 4.55
N LEU A 44 -18.26 43.13 4.28
CA LEU A 44 -18.46 41.93 5.10
C LEU A 44 -17.99 42.18 6.53
N SER A 45 -18.88 42.00 7.51
CA SER A 45 -18.50 42.01 8.92
C SER A 45 -17.44 40.94 9.20
N LYS A 46 -16.58 41.18 10.21
CA LYS A 46 -15.56 40.20 10.63
C LYS A 46 -16.17 38.83 10.95
N ARG A 47 -17.37 38.82 11.55
CA ARG A 47 -18.14 37.60 11.85
C ARG A 47 -18.59 36.89 10.59
N ASN A 48 -19.15 37.59 9.60
CA ASN A 48 -19.61 36.97 8.36
C ASN A 48 -18.44 36.39 7.54
N ARG A 49 -17.31 37.09 7.49
CA ARG A 49 -16.07 36.58 6.87
C ARG A 49 -15.58 35.30 7.56
N PHE A 50 -15.56 35.30 8.89
CA PHE A 50 -15.20 34.10 9.65
C PHE A 50 -16.15 32.93 9.36
N MET A 51 -17.46 33.17 9.38
CA MET A 51 -18.46 32.13 9.09
C MET A 51 -18.33 31.58 7.67
N TYR A 52 -18.12 32.43 6.67
CA TYR A 52 -17.87 31.99 5.30
C TYR A 52 -16.65 31.09 5.20
N ASN A 53 -15.52 31.50 5.80
CA ASN A 53 -14.30 30.69 5.82
C ASN A 53 -14.52 29.35 6.52
N PHE A 54 -15.16 29.35 7.69
CA PHE A 54 -15.48 28.14 8.44
C PHE A 54 -16.35 27.17 7.61
N LEU A 55 -17.45 27.67 7.05
CA LEU A 55 -18.33 26.85 6.21
C LEU A 55 -17.63 26.34 4.95
N THR A 56 -16.72 27.12 4.38
CA THR A 56 -15.91 26.69 3.23
C THR A 56 -15.02 25.50 3.59
N LEU A 57 -14.38 25.55 4.77
CA LEU A 57 -13.57 24.44 5.28
C LEU A 57 -14.42 23.20 5.52
N THR A 58 -15.55 23.34 6.22
CA THR A 58 -16.48 22.23 6.48
C THR A 58 -17.01 21.61 5.19
N ARG A 59 -17.33 22.43 4.17
CA ARG A 59 -17.75 21.95 2.85
C ARG A 59 -16.65 21.11 2.20
N ASN A 60 -15.41 21.59 2.19
CA ASN A 60 -14.30 20.88 1.56
C ASN A 60 -13.97 19.57 2.30
N GLU A 61 -14.02 19.59 3.63
CA GLU A 61 -13.88 18.39 4.47
C GLU A 61 -14.97 17.37 4.13
N PHE A 62 -16.24 17.79 4.08
CA PHE A 62 -17.35 16.93 3.70
C PHE A 62 -17.13 16.29 2.32
N ILE A 63 -16.74 17.07 1.31
CA ILE A 63 -16.49 16.55 -0.05
C ILE A 63 -15.34 15.53 -0.04
N CYS A 64 -14.25 15.82 0.66
CA CYS A 64 -13.13 14.89 0.79
C CYS A 64 -13.56 13.58 1.44
N ILE A 65 -14.32 13.64 2.54
CA ILE A 65 -14.85 12.46 3.24
C ILE A 65 -15.79 11.68 2.32
N PHE A 66 -16.74 12.37 1.67
CA PHE A 66 -17.69 11.76 0.75
C PHE A 66 -16.99 11.02 -0.39
N LEU A 67 -16.05 11.67 -1.08
CA LEU A 67 -15.29 11.06 -2.17
C LEU A 67 -14.47 9.86 -1.67
N THR A 68 -13.83 9.98 -0.52
CA THR A 68 -13.05 8.89 0.07
C THR A 68 -13.93 7.69 0.39
N ARG A 69 -15.08 7.90 1.04
CA ARG A 69 -16.03 6.83 1.39
C ARG A 69 -16.66 6.19 0.15
N ALA A 70 -17.02 7.00 -0.85
CA ALA A 70 -17.54 6.48 -2.11
C ALA A 70 -16.49 5.61 -2.81
N MET A 71 -15.25 6.07 -2.93
CA MET A 71 -14.16 5.30 -3.53
C MET A 71 -13.85 4.02 -2.77
N GLN A 72 -13.88 4.04 -1.42
CA GLN A 72 -13.75 2.83 -0.60
C GLN A 72 -14.87 1.83 -0.86
N SER A 73 -16.12 2.30 -0.92
CA SER A 73 -17.27 1.44 -1.22
C SER A 73 -17.12 0.79 -2.60
N ILE A 74 -16.73 1.57 -3.61
CA ILE A 74 -16.52 1.06 -4.98
C ILE A 74 -15.39 0.04 -5.00
N ALA A 75 -14.26 0.34 -4.37
CA ALA A 75 -13.13 -0.58 -4.28
C ALA A 75 -13.55 -1.90 -3.59
N ARG A 76 -14.35 -1.81 -2.54
CA ARG A 76 -14.91 -2.98 -1.85
C ARG A 76 -15.81 -3.82 -2.76
N ASP A 77 -16.72 -3.19 -3.49
CA ASP A 77 -17.60 -3.89 -4.42
C ASP A 77 -16.83 -4.58 -5.56
N VAL A 78 -15.81 -3.92 -6.10
CA VAL A 78 -14.90 -4.51 -7.10
C VAL A 78 -14.21 -5.76 -6.54
N VAL A 79 -13.78 -5.72 -5.28
CA VAL A 79 -13.01 -6.83 -4.69
C VAL A 79 -13.89 -8.00 -4.30
N LEU A 80 -15.08 -7.73 -3.75
CA LEU A 80 -16.04 -8.76 -3.39
C LEU A 80 -16.73 -9.38 -4.61
N GLY A 81 -16.54 -8.82 -5.80
CA GLY A 81 -17.28 -9.25 -6.98
C GLY A 81 -18.78 -8.98 -6.83
N SER A 82 -19.14 -7.84 -6.23
CA SER A 82 -20.54 -7.46 -6.03
C SER A 82 -21.27 -7.41 -7.38
N LYS A 83 -22.56 -7.77 -7.36
CA LYS A 83 -23.40 -7.83 -8.57
C LYS A 83 -23.27 -6.56 -9.42
N GLY A 84 -22.91 -6.73 -10.70
CA GLY A 84 -22.74 -5.63 -11.66
C GLY A 84 -21.32 -5.05 -11.73
N MET A 85 -20.37 -5.55 -10.92
CA MET A 85 -18.95 -5.19 -11.03
C MET A 85 -18.18 -6.04 -12.03
N ASP A 86 -18.78 -7.09 -12.60
CA ASP A 86 -18.09 -8.03 -13.50
C ASP A 86 -17.35 -7.30 -14.63
N LYS A 87 -18.03 -6.36 -15.32
CA LYS A 87 -17.42 -5.55 -16.38
C LYS A 87 -16.27 -4.66 -15.89
N VAL A 88 -16.34 -4.18 -14.65
CA VAL A 88 -15.28 -3.36 -14.04
C VAL A 88 -14.09 -4.24 -13.68
N ILE A 89 -14.35 -5.42 -13.11
CA ILE A 89 -13.32 -6.42 -12.76
C ILE A 89 -12.63 -6.91 -14.02
N ASP A 90 -13.37 -7.25 -15.08
CA ASP A 90 -12.84 -7.69 -16.36
C ASP A 90 -12.01 -6.57 -16.99
N PHE A 91 -12.54 -5.34 -17.04
CA PHE A 91 -11.77 -4.17 -17.48
C PHE A 91 -10.48 -3.97 -16.67
N MET A 92 -10.54 -4.11 -15.33
CA MET A 92 -9.36 -3.98 -14.46
C MET A 92 -8.38 -5.15 -14.59
N ARG A 93 -8.86 -6.34 -14.99
CA ARG A 93 -8.06 -7.54 -15.23
C ARG A 93 -7.36 -7.50 -16.59
N ASP A 94 -8.02 -6.90 -17.57
CA ASP A 94 -7.54 -6.77 -18.94
C ASP A 94 -6.71 -5.50 -19.17
N THR A 95 -6.83 -4.51 -18.27
CA THR A 95 -5.97 -3.33 -18.29
C THR A 95 -4.66 -3.53 -17.50
N PRO A 96 -3.62 -2.73 -17.80
CA PRO A 96 -2.31 -2.73 -17.11
C PRO A 96 -2.41 -2.27 -15.64
N TYR A 97 -3.61 -1.89 -15.20
CA TYR A 97 -3.93 -1.45 -13.85
C TYR A 97 -4.18 -2.62 -12.88
N GLN A 98 -3.43 -3.72 -12.98
CA GLN A 98 -3.36 -4.69 -11.88
C GLN A 98 -2.97 -4.00 -10.56
N VAL A 99 -2.21 -2.90 -10.62
CA VAL A 99 -1.96 -2.03 -9.47
C VAL A 99 -3.24 -1.40 -8.92
N ALA A 100 -4.22 -1.02 -9.75
CA ALA A 100 -5.51 -0.52 -9.27
C ALA A 100 -6.37 -1.64 -8.68
N LEU A 101 -6.31 -2.88 -9.21
CA LEU A 101 -7.00 -4.02 -8.60
C LEU A 101 -6.34 -4.44 -7.29
N SER A 102 -5.02 -4.48 -7.24
CA SER A 102 -4.24 -4.71 -6.03
C SER A 102 -4.46 -3.59 -5.02
N SER A 103 -4.53 -2.32 -5.46
CA SER A 103 -4.88 -1.18 -4.61
C SER A 103 -6.33 -1.22 -4.18
N ALA A 104 -7.26 -1.69 -5.02
CA ALA A 104 -8.66 -1.86 -4.65
C ALA A 104 -8.81 -2.97 -3.61
N ARG A 105 -8.12 -4.12 -3.80
CA ARG A 105 -7.99 -5.19 -2.79
C ARG A 105 -7.45 -4.59 -1.50
N ALA A 106 -6.35 -3.85 -1.61
CA ALA A 106 -5.74 -3.10 -0.53
C ALA A 106 -6.71 -2.16 0.19
N LEU A 107 -7.49 -1.37 -0.53
CA LEU A 107 -8.45 -0.43 0.02
C LEU A 107 -9.70 -1.14 0.58
N SER A 108 -10.08 -2.29 0.04
CA SER A 108 -11.24 -3.07 0.49
C SER A 108 -10.95 -3.91 1.73
N SER A 109 -9.71 -4.35 1.88
CA SER A 109 -9.23 -5.08 3.05
C SER A 109 -9.00 -4.13 4.22
N MET A 110 -8.85 -2.80 3.96
CA MET A 110 -8.89 -1.77 4.99
C MET A 110 -10.20 -1.90 5.72
N ARG A 111 -10.14 -2.61 6.85
CA ARG A 111 -11.28 -2.75 7.72
C ARG A 111 -11.65 -1.34 8.19
N GLU A 112 -12.92 -0.99 8.04
CA GLU A 112 -13.46 0.26 8.61
C GLU A 112 -13.17 0.38 10.10
N LYS A 113 -12.98 -0.77 10.78
CA LYS A 113 -12.60 -0.87 12.18
C LYS A 113 -11.36 -1.75 12.33
N PRO A 114 -10.35 -1.33 13.10
CA PRO A 114 -9.21 -2.19 13.43
C PRO A 114 -9.69 -3.54 13.96
N PRO A 115 -9.00 -4.65 13.63
CA PRO A 115 -9.34 -5.95 14.19
C PRO A 115 -9.32 -5.88 15.71
N MET A 116 -10.41 -6.35 16.35
CA MET A 116 -10.47 -6.41 17.80
C MET A 116 -9.50 -7.50 18.29
N ARG A 117 -8.66 -7.15 19.26
CA ARG A 117 -7.66 -8.05 19.85
C ARG A 117 -7.71 -7.98 21.36
N CYS A 118 -7.41 -9.09 22.01
CA CYS A 118 -7.34 -9.14 23.47
C CYS A 118 -6.09 -8.42 23.96
N GLN A 119 -6.24 -7.47 24.87
CA GLN A 119 -5.14 -6.70 25.47
C GLN A 119 -4.16 -7.56 26.31
N THR A 120 -4.52 -8.81 26.59
CA THR A 120 -3.70 -9.72 27.42
C THR A 120 -3.00 -10.77 26.58
N CYS A 121 -3.75 -11.47 25.72
CA CYS A 121 -3.24 -12.63 24.99
C CYS A 121 -3.14 -12.42 23.47
N SER A 122 -3.40 -11.20 22.99
CA SER A 122 -3.33 -10.82 21.56
C SER A 122 -4.27 -11.57 20.61
N ARG A 123 -5.08 -12.53 21.10
CA ARG A 123 -6.07 -13.27 20.32
C ARG A 123 -6.98 -12.30 19.55
N SER A 124 -7.13 -12.54 18.25
CA SER A 124 -7.97 -11.72 17.36
C SER A 124 -9.33 -12.37 17.11
N SER A 125 -10.31 -11.57 16.68
CA SER A 125 -11.63 -12.07 16.27
C SER A 125 -11.61 -13.04 15.08
N ASP A 126 -10.53 -13.08 14.32
CA ASP A 126 -10.50 -13.68 12.98
C ASP A 126 -9.58 -14.89 12.84
N GLY A 127 -8.71 -15.16 13.83
CA GLY A 127 -7.51 -15.96 13.61
C GLY A 127 -7.55 -17.40 14.10
N ASP A 128 -7.99 -17.66 15.32
CA ASP A 128 -7.29 -18.75 16.02
C ASP A 128 -8.07 -20.06 16.15
N PHE A 129 -9.41 -20.07 16.09
CA PHE A 129 -10.20 -21.30 16.36
C PHE A 129 -11.58 -21.38 15.67
N GLY A 130 -11.79 -20.72 14.52
CA GLY A 130 -13.03 -20.85 13.73
C GLY A 130 -14.33 -20.36 14.39
N GLY A 131 -14.28 -19.91 15.64
CA GLY A 131 -15.43 -19.36 16.38
C GLY A 131 -15.40 -17.83 16.44
N LYS A 132 -16.56 -17.19 16.24
CA LYS A 132 -16.77 -15.76 16.52
C LYS A 132 -16.52 -15.48 18.00
N THR A 133 -15.34 -14.97 18.35
CA THR A 133 -15.02 -14.62 19.73
C THR A 133 -15.65 -13.27 20.08
N HIS A 134 -16.52 -13.26 21.10
CA HIS A 134 -17.08 -12.02 21.64
C HIS A 134 -16.06 -11.35 22.57
N PHE A 135 -15.61 -10.15 22.21
CA PHE A 135 -14.73 -9.36 23.05
C PHE A 135 -15.53 -8.55 24.05
N MET A 136 -15.14 -8.61 25.32
CA MET A 136 -15.60 -7.67 26.34
C MET A 136 -14.79 -6.38 26.25
N VAL A 137 -15.43 -5.28 26.64
CA VAL A 137 -14.80 -3.95 26.64
C VAL A 137 -14.76 -3.41 28.06
N CYS A 138 -13.64 -2.81 28.45
CA CYS A 138 -13.57 -2.06 29.71
C CYS A 138 -14.52 -0.85 29.64
N SER A 139 -15.63 -0.91 30.39
CA SER A 139 -16.68 0.11 30.38
C SER A 139 -16.16 1.49 30.78
N THR A 140 -15.24 1.55 31.76
CA THR A 140 -14.65 2.80 32.23
C THR A 140 -13.78 3.50 31.19
N CYS A 141 -12.97 2.74 30.44
CA CYS A 141 -12.16 3.32 29.37
C CYS A 141 -13.02 3.79 28.21
N LYS A 142 -14.04 3.00 27.85
CA LYS A 142 -14.99 3.37 26.79
C LYS A 142 -15.74 4.66 27.13
N SER A 143 -16.19 4.84 28.38
CA SER A 143 -16.95 6.02 28.76
C SER A 143 -16.11 7.26 29.00
N LYS A 144 -14.91 7.14 29.59
CA LYS A 144 -14.10 8.31 29.99
C LYS A 144 -13.13 8.81 28.94
N LEU A 145 -12.70 7.96 28.02
CA LEU A 145 -11.57 8.25 27.13
C LEU A 145 -11.88 7.98 25.64
N ASP A 146 -13.12 7.63 25.31
CA ASP A 146 -13.58 7.30 23.95
C ASP A 146 -12.68 6.29 23.22
N PHE A 147 -12.10 5.34 23.97
CA PHE A 147 -11.33 4.22 23.41
C PHE A 147 -11.73 2.92 24.10
N SER A 148 -11.70 1.83 23.33
CA SER A 148 -12.13 0.52 23.79
C SER A 148 -10.95 -0.41 24.00
N VAL A 149 -10.73 -0.83 25.25
CA VAL A 149 -9.80 -1.91 25.59
C VAL A 149 -10.58 -3.23 25.57
N HIS A 150 -10.15 -4.14 24.71
CA HIS A 150 -10.86 -5.38 24.41
C HIS A 150 -10.21 -6.57 25.11
N TYR A 151 -11.03 -7.48 25.64
CA TYR A 151 -10.58 -8.71 26.27
C TYR A 151 -11.39 -9.88 25.73
N CYS A 152 -10.74 -10.99 25.39
CA CYS A 152 -11.46 -12.19 24.91
C CYS A 152 -12.14 -12.97 26.04
N SER A 153 -11.81 -12.68 27.31
CA SER A 153 -12.36 -13.35 28.49
C SER A 153 -12.13 -12.53 29.75
N GLN A 154 -12.92 -12.81 30.80
CA GLN A 154 -12.81 -12.10 32.07
C GLN A 154 -11.50 -12.48 32.77
N LYS A 155 -11.02 -13.71 32.51
CA LYS A 155 -9.68 -14.16 32.92
C LYS A 155 -8.59 -13.25 32.36
N CYS A 156 -8.62 -12.94 31.06
CA CYS A 156 -7.67 -12.01 30.44
C CYS A 156 -7.76 -10.61 31.06
N GLN A 157 -8.98 -10.08 31.23
CA GLN A 157 -9.17 -8.79 31.89
C GLN A 157 -8.59 -8.75 33.31
N LYS A 158 -8.80 -9.80 34.12
CA LYS A 158 -8.25 -9.89 35.48
C LYS A 158 -6.72 -9.96 35.48
N VAL A 159 -6.13 -10.67 34.52
CA VAL A 159 -4.66 -10.76 34.36
C VAL A 159 -4.06 -9.40 33.98
N ASP A 160 -4.72 -8.64 33.11
CA ASP A 160 -4.27 -7.30 32.70
C ASP A 160 -4.60 -6.22 33.74
N TRP A 161 -5.51 -6.50 34.69
CA TRP A 161 -6.03 -5.51 35.63
C TRP A 161 -4.97 -4.79 36.47
N PRO A 162 -3.92 -5.45 37.02
CA PRO A 162 -2.88 -4.75 37.78
C PRO A 162 -2.19 -3.63 36.98
N ASP A 163 -1.94 -3.84 35.70
CA ASP A 163 -1.29 -2.86 34.81
C ASP A 163 -2.28 -1.84 34.25
N HIS A 164 -3.52 -2.29 33.99
CA HIS A 164 -4.57 -1.46 33.42
C HIS A 164 -5.16 -0.49 34.46
N LYS A 165 -5.37 -0.94 35.71
CA LYS A 165 -6.06 -0.19 36.78
C LYS A 165 -5.45 1.20 37.05
N PRO A 166 -4.13 1.40 37.12
CA PRO A 166 -3.54 2.72 37.34
C PRO A 166 -3.94 3.76 36.27
N ASN A 167 -4.20 3.27 35.05
CA ASN A 167 -4.42 4.08 33.85
C ASN A 167 -5.88 4.09 33.38
N CYS A 168 -6.70 3.16 33.89
CA CYS A 168 -8.09 2.95 33.51
C CYS A 168 -8.91 4.24 33.65
N GLY A 169 -9.42 4.76 32.52
CA GLY A 169 -10.20 5.99 32.47
C GLY A 169 -9.43 7.28 32.76
N LYS A 170 -8.08 7.24 32.83
CA LYS A 170 -7.22 8.42 33.05
C LYS A 170 -6.38 8.79 31.83
N LYS A 171 -5.70 7.81 31.24
CA LYS A 171 -4.89 8.01 30.02
C LYS A 171 -4.95 6.78 29.12
N LYS A 172 -4.86 7.02 27.80
CA LYS A 172 -4.75 5.96 26.81
C LYS A 172 -3.39 5.29 26.94
N VAL A 173 -3.36 4.04 27.39
CA VAL A 173 -2.15 3.21 27.44
C VAL A 173 -2.32 2.09 26.44
N ILE A 174 -1.54 2.17 25.35
CA ILE A 174 -1.49 1.12 24.34
C ILE A 174 -0.31 0.23 24.73
N LYS A 175 -0.56 -1.00 25.20
CA LYS A 175 0.55 -1.96 25.31
C LYS A 175 0.92 -2.40 23.90
N VAL A 176 2.20 -2.27 23.58
CA VAL A 176 2.78 -2.83 22.37
C VAL A 176 2.93 -4.33 22.61
N HIS A 177 2.18 -5.17 21.88
CA HIS A 177 2.41 -6.61 21.89
C HIS A 177 3.41 -6.98 20.79
N GLU A 178 4.36 -7.87 21.08
CA GLU A 178 5.21 -8.47 20.04
C GLU A 178 4.32 -9.17 19.00
N GLY A 179 4.48 -8.83 17.72
CA GLY A 179 3.64 -9.33 16.62
C GLY A 179 2.36 -8.53 16.33
N THR A 180 1.98 -7.55 17.18
CA THR A 180 1.22 -6.38 16.69
C THR A 180 2.23 -5.43 16.10
N SER A 181 2.16 -5.18 14.80
CA SER A 181 2.90 -4.12 14.13
C SER A 181 2.76 -2.83 14.93
N ALA A 182 3.75 -2.55 15.77
CA ALA A 182 3.93 -1.29 16.45
C ALA A 182 4.33 -0.29 15.37
N ASP A 183 3.33 0.15 14.65
CA ASP A 183 3.30 1.47 14.09
C ASP A 183 1.83 1.81 13.85
N ASP A 184 1.26 2.61 14.77
CA ASP A 184 0.04 3.39 14.51
C ASP A 184 0.23 4.25 13.23
N ASN A 185 1.48 4.40 12.73
CA ASN A 185 1.82 5.06 11.47
C ASN A 185 1.56 4.23 10.20
N LEU A 186 1.44 2.90 10.28
CA LEU A 186 1.02 2.04 9.15
C LEU A 186 -0.49 1.78 9.15
N ARG A 187 -1.22 2.29 10.13
CA ARG A 187 -2.68 2.16 10.25
C ARG A 187 -3.44 2.86 9.10
N ASP A 188 -2.80 3.84 8.47
CA ASP A 188 -3.30 4.51 7.26
C ASP A 188 -2.83 3.83 5.96
N CYS A 189 -1.92 2.85 6.04
CA CYS A 189 -1.56 2.02 4.90
C CYS A 189 -2.56 0.88 4.78
N SER A 190 -3.01 0.61 3.57
CA SER A 190 -3.86 -0.55 3.28
C SER A 190 -3.22 -1.86 3.77
N PRO A 191 -3.97 -2.84 4.30
CA PRO A 191 -3.45 -4.11 4.79
C PRO A 191 -2.53 -4.88 3.84
N GLU A 192 -2.67 -4.74 2.53
CA GLU A 192 -1.83 -5.38 1.52
C GLU A 192 -0.51 -4.63 1.36
N VAL A 193 -0.51 -3.30 1.45
CA VAL A 193 0.72 -2.50 1.54
C VAL A 193 1.38 -2.76 2.88
N ALA A 194 0.62 -2.83 3.96
CA ALA A 194 1.12 -3.21 5.27
C ALA A 194 1.64 -4.66 5.27
N ALA A 195 1.04 -5.59 4.53
CA ALA A 195 1.52 -6.97 4.38
C ALA A 195 2.77 -7.05 3.50
N LEU A 196 2.82 -6.28 2.40
CA LEU A 196 4.03 -6.08 1.60
C LEU A 196 5.18 -5.54 2.45
N LEU A 197 4.88 -4.56 3.31
CA LEU A 197 5.85 -3.89 4.18
C LEU A 197 6.10 -4.65 5.48
N LYS A 198 5.25 -5.61 5.87
CA LYS A 198 5.37 -6.38 7.12
C LYS A 198 6.65 -7.18 7.14
N ASP A 199 7.06 -7.63 5.96
CA ASP A 199 8.27 -8.39 5.79
C ASP A 199 9.45 -7.52 5.33
N VAL A 200 9.34 -6.19 5.41
CA VAL A 200 10.48 -5.28 5.26
C VAL A 200 11.04 -5.09 6.67
N PRO A 201 12.19 -5.70 6.98
CA PRO A 201 12.78 -5.58 8.31
C PRO A 201 13.10 -4.13 8.61
N ILE A 202 12.58 -3.67 9.75
CA ILE A 202 12.93 -2.41 10.35
C ILE A 202 14.00 -2.74 11.37
N ASP A 203 15.16 -2.11 11.24
CA ASP A 203 16.23 -2.32 12.22
C ASP A 203 15.84 -1.72 13.60
N PRO A 204 16.58 -2.02 14.68
CA PRO A 204 16.28 -1.47 16.00
C PRO A 204 16.25 0.07 16.08
N SER A 205 16.87 0.77 15.11
CA SER A 205 16.85 2.24 15.02
C SER A 205 15.56 2.79 14.41
N GLY A 206 14.69 1.92 13.89
CA GLY A 206 13.49 2.32 13.15
C GLY A 206 13.77 2.64 11.68
N THR A 207 14.97 2.34 11.19
CA THR A 207 15.37 2.61 9.81
C THR A 207 15.04 1.40 8.93
N PHE A 208 14.57 1.68 7.71
CA PHE A 208 14.27 0.63 6.74
C PHE A 208 15.56 0.08 6.16
N ASN A 209 15.84 -1.19 6.41
CA ASN A 209 16.97 -1.86 5.78
C ASN A 209 16.53 -2.55 4.48
N ILE A 210 16.70 -1.88 3.35
CA ILE A 210 16.32 -2.41 2.02
C ILE A 210 17.06 -3.72 1.70
N SER A 211 18.30 -3.88 2.21
CA SER A 211 19.12 -5.08 1.95
C SER A 211 18.49 -6.36 2.50
N SER A 212 17.64 -6.23 3.51
CA SER A 212 17.03 -7.35 4.23
C SER A 212 15.75 -7.90 3.57
N ILE A 213 15.26 -7.29 2.47
CA ILE A 213 14.19 -7.86 1.64
C ILE A 213 14.74 -9.03 0.80
N GLY A 214 14.77 -10.21 1.42
CA GLY A 214 15.25 -11.45 0.79
C GLY A 214 14.21 -12.14 -0.12
N SER A 215 14.52 -13.38 -0.51
CA SER A 215 13.72 -14.19 -1.43
C SER A 215 12.44 -14.77 -0.82
N GLY A 216 12.31 -14.73 0.51
CA GLY A 216 11.19 -15.31 1.26
C GLY A 216 11.19 -16.84 1.29
N GLU A 217 10.38 -17.42 2.17
CA GLU A 217 10.16 -18.87 2.20
C GLU A 217 9.26 -19.31 1.03
N PRO A 218 9.64 -20.34 0.27
CA PRO A 218 8.85 -20.78 -0.87
C PRO A 218 7.59 -21.53 -0.43
N ARG A 219 6.46 -21.22 -1.09
CA ARG A 219 5.21 -21.97 -1.00
C ARG A 219 5.03 -22.99 -2.13
N TYR A 220 6.11 -23.29 -2.84
CA TYR A 220 6.16 -24.22 -3.98
C TYR A 220 7.58 -24.79 -4.14
N GLN A 221 7.72 -25.88 -4.88
CA GLN A 221 9.04 -26.42 -5.21
C GLN A 221 9.75 -25.53 -6.23
N ARG A 222 10.83 -24.86 -5.82
CA ARG A 222 11.68 -24.08 -6.74
C ARG A 222 12.46 -25.02 -7.66
N SER A 223 12.61 -24.62 -8.93
CA SER A 223 13.54 -25.27 -9.86
C SER A 223 14.99 -25.16 -9.36
N SER A 224 15.89 -26.04 -9.84
CA SER A 224 17.31 -25.98 -9.47
C SER A 224 17.94 -24.65 -9.88
N ALA A 225 17.55 -24.09 -11.03
CA ALA A 225 18.01 -22.78 -11.48
C ALA A 225 17.56 -21.66 -10.52
N LEU A 226 16.30 -21.68 -10.09
CA LEU A 226 15.78 -20.69 -9.14
C LEU A 226 16.40 -20.84 -7.74
N GLN A 227 16.69 -22.06 -7.29
CA GLN A 227 17.42 -22.27 -6.04
C GLN A 227 18.83 -21.69 -6.09
N TYR A 228 19.53 -21.87 -7.22
CA TYR A 228 20.84 -21.27 -7.44
C TYR A 228 20.77 -19.74 -7.48
N GLN A 229 19.76 -19.17 -8.12
CA GLN A 229 19.54 -17.73 -8.11
C GLN A 229 19.31 -17.18 -6.71
N VAL A 230 18.51 -17.88 -5.89
CA VAL A 230 18.27 -17.52 -4.49
C VAL A 230 19.56 -17.57 -3.67
N SER A 231 20.40 -18.60 -3.85
CA SER A 231 21.66 -18.70 -3.09
C SER A 231 22.63 -17.57 -3.41
N LEU A 232 22.69 -17.12 -4.68
CA LEU A 232 23.51 -15.97 -5.07
C LEU A 232 23.03 -14.66 -4.45
N ILE A 233 21.71 -14.43 -4.43
CA ILE A 233 21.11 -13.25 -3.78
C ILE A 233 21.32 -13.31 -2.27
N ASP A 234 21.26 -14.49 -1.67
CA ASP A 234 21.50 -14.65 -0.24
C ASP A 234 22.97 -14.44 0.14
N ALA A 235 23.90 -14.74 -0.76
CA ALA A 235 25.32 -14.45 -0.59
C ALA A 235 25.67 -12.96 -0.78
N ASP A 236 24.96 -12.25 -1.67
CA ASP A 236 25.17 -10.82 -1.93
C ASP A 236 23.87 -10.02 -1.77
N LYS A 237 23.59 -9.54 -0.55
CA LYS A 237 22.34 -8.83 -0.21
C LYS A 237 22.17 -7.48 -0.92
N GLU A 238 23.25 -6.95 -1.51
CA GLU A 238 23.19 -5.71 -2.27
C GLU A 238 22.75 -5.94 -3.72
N VAL A 239 22.82 -7.16 -4.24
CA VAL A 239 22.39 -7.44 -5.61
C VAL A 239 20.85 -7.53 -5.73
N GLU A 240 20.30 -6.90 -6.76
CA GLU A 240 18.89 -7.03 -7.11
C GLU A 240 18.61 -8.33 -7.87
N TYR A 241 19.50 -8.72 -8.78
CA TYR A 241 19.40 -9.99 -9.51
C TYR A 241 20.77 -10.39 -10.05
N VAL A 242 20.99 -11.69 -10.29
CA VAL A 242 22.14 -12.17 -11.07
C VAL A 242 21.64 -12.69 -12.42
N LEU A 243 22.18 -12.17 -13.50
CA LEU A 243 21.89 -12.62 -14.87
C LEU A 243 23.09 -13.40 -15.41
N PHE A 244 22.86 -14.35 -16.32
CA PHE A 244 23.93 -15.14 -16.91
C PHE A 244 24.05 -14.89 -18.40
N THR A 245 25.28 -14.65 -18.84
CA THR A 245 25.63 -14.66 -20.26
C THR A 245 25.50 -16.08 -20.86
N PRO A 246 25.52 -16.25 -22.19
CA PRO A 246 25.49 -17.57 -22.82
C PRO A 246 26.64 -18.49 -22.40
N SER A 247 27.78 -17.93 -22.00
CA SER A 247 28.92 -18.68 -21.48
C SER A 247 28.81 -19.02 -19.99
N GLY A 248 27.68 -18.69 -19.35
CA GLY A 248 27.45 -18.93 -17.92
C GLY A 248 28.14 -17.94 -16.99
N PHE A 249 28.73 -16.86 -17.51
CA PHE A 249 29.35 -15.84 -16.68
C PHE A 249 28.28 -15.01 -15.96
N PRO A 250 28.34 -14.85 -14.62
CA PRO A 250 27.34 -14.10 -13.85
C PRO A 250 27.56 -12.59 -13.98
N ILE A 251 26.48 -11.86 -14.25
CA ILE A 251 26.40 -10.41 -14.29
C ILE A 251 25.49 -9.97 -13.14
N ARG A 252 26.03 -9.18 -12.22
CA ARG A 252 25.24 -8.58 -11.15
C ARG A 252 24.40 -7.44 -11.72
N PHE A 253 23.09 -7.53 -11.55
CA PHE A 253 22.15 -6.48 -11.88
C PHE A 253 21.89 -5.62 -10.64
N PHE A 254 22.15 -4.33 -10.78
CA PHE A 254 21.93 -3.33 -9.74
C PHE A 254 20.93 -2.28 -10.21
N ILE A 255 20.06 -1.85 -9.30
CA ILE A 255 19.30 -0.62 -9.48
C ILE A 255 20.13 0.48 -8.81
N ASN A 256 20.65 1.42 -9.61
CA ASN A 256 21.50 2.51 -9.13
C ASN A 256 20.78 3.34 -8.04
N ASN A 257 21.52 3.93 -7.09
CA ASN A 257 20.99 4.70 -5.95
C ASN A 257 21.37 6.20 -6.01
N ARG A 258 21.41 6.81 -7.19
CA ARG A 258 21.71 8.23 -7.34
C ARG A 258 20.59 9.13 -6.81
N ASP A 259 19.31 8.73 -6.92
CA ASP A 259 18.16 9.57 -6.52
C ASP A 259 17.13 8.85 -5.63
N ASP A 260 16.34 9.62 -4.85
CA ASP A 260 15.22 9.11 -4.01
C ASP A 260 14.19 8.27 -4.78
N TYR A 261 14.04 8.54 -6.07
CA TYR A 261 13.19 7.76 -6.97
C TYR A 261 13.69 6.31 -7.10
N GLU A 262 15.00 6.11 -7.09
CA GLU A 262 15.61 4.81 -7.27
C GLU A 262 15.56 3.98 -5.99
N THR A 263 15.59 4.60 -4.81
CA THR A 263 15.32 3.92 -3.52
C THR A 263 13.97 3.19 -3.55
N TRP A 264 12.91 3.86 -4.02
CA TRP A 264 11.59 3.23 -4.15
C TRP A 264 11.54 2.17 -5.25
N THR A 265 12.29 2.38 -6.33
CA THR A 265 12.44 1.39 -7.41
C THR A 265 13.08 0.12 -6.91
N ARG A 266 14.15 0.23 -6.13
CA ARG A 266 14.84 -0.90 -5.48
C ARG A 266 13.94 -1.63 -4.48
N ILE A 267 13.19 -0.90 -3.64
CA ILE A 267 12.21 -1.50 -2.71
C ILE A 267 11.14 -2.28 -3.49
N ASN A 268 10.50 -1.65 -4.47
CA ASN A 268 9.45 -2.29 -5.25
C ASN A 268 9.97 -3.48 -6.05
N PHE A 269 11.17 -3.38 -6.64
CA PHE A 269 11.81 -4.48 -7.35
C PHE A 269 12.04 -5.68 -6.41
N ARG A 270 12.61 -5.46 -5.23
CA ARG A 270 12.86 -6.52 -4.26
C ARG A 270 11.57 -7.16 -3.75
N ILE A 271 10.50 -6.37 -3.60
CA ILE A 271 9.16 -6.87 -3.27
C ILE A 271 8.61 -7.77 -4.37
N VAL A 272 8.62 -7.34 -5.64
CA VAL A 272 8.09 -8.18 -6.73
C VAL A 272 8.96 -9.42 -6.95
N ARG A 273 10.29 -9.32 -6.79
CA ARG A 273 11.22 -10.45 -6.79
C ARG A 273 10.85 -11.46 -5.70
N LYS A 274 10.68 -10.99 -4.46
CA LYS A 274 10.24 -11.84 -3.34
C LYS A 274 8.93 -12.54 -3.67
N MET A 275 7.93 -11.83 -4.21
CA MET A 275 6.65 -12.42 -4.61
C MET A 275 6.81 -13.50 -5.68
N ALA A 276 7.69 -13.29 -6.68
CA ALA A 276 8.00 -14.30 -7.70
C ALA A 276 8.63 -15.56 -7.08
N MET A 277 9.57 -15.37 -6.13
CA MET A 277 10.35 -16.45 -5.52
C MET A 277 9.63 -17.21 -4.40
N SER A 278 8.59 -16.64 -3.81
CA SER A 278 7.91 -17.22 -2.64
C SER A 278 6.47 -17.67 -2.90
N SER A 279 5.75 -17.04 -3.84
CA SER A 279 4.35 -17.38 -4.14
C SER A 279 4.24 -18.49 -5.18
N ALA A 280 3.39 -19.49 -4.94
CA ALA A 280 3.08 -20.54 -5.91
C ALA A 280 2.49 -19.99 -7.22
N ARG A 281 1.82 -18.82 -7.17
CA ARG A 281 1.30 -18.13 -8.36
C ARG A 281 2.35 -17.30 -9.11
N GLN A 282 3.49 -17.04 -8.46
CA GLN A 282 4.56 -16.20 -8.97
C GLN A 282 4.06 -14.82 -9.45
N ASP A 283 3.13 -14.19 -8.74
CA ASP A 283 2.46 -12.96 -9.20
C ASP A 283 3.45 -11.78 -9.45
N GLY A 284 4.67 -11.85 -8.91
CA GLY A 284 5.74 -10.87 -9.13
C GLY A 284 6.65 -11.13 -10.33
N LEU A 285 6.51 -12.27 -11.02
CA LEU A 285 7.41 -12.69 -12.10
C LEU A 285 7.39 -11.74 -13.29
N ALA A 286 6.22 -11.49 -13.87
CA ALA A 286 6.11 -10.62 -15.05
C ALA A 286 6.60 -9.18 -14.78
N PRO A 287 6.21 -8.51 -13.68
CA PRO A 287 6.74 -7.18 -13.33
C PRO A 287 8.26 -7.15 -13.16
N MET A 288 8.83 -8.18 -12.52
CA MET A 288 10.27 -8.31 -12.32
C MET A 288 11.00 -8.51 -13.66
N ALA A 289 10.51 -9.43 -14.49
CA ALA A 289 11.08 -9.76 -15.79
C ALA A 289 11.05 -8.59 -16.76
N GLU A 290 9.92 -7.87 -16.86
CA GLU A 290 9.79 -6.65 -17.66
C GLU A 290 10.85 -5.61 -17.27
N HIS A 291 11.07 -5.43 -15.96
CA HIS A 291 12.08 -4.49 -15.47
C HIS A 291 13.50 -4.95 -15.79
N LEU A 292 13.81 -6.25 -15.63
CA LEU A 292 15.11 -6.80 -16.01
C LEU A 292 15.38 -6.65 -17.51
N ILE A 293 14.42 -7.00 -18.37
CA ILE A 293 14.58 -6.90 -19.82
C ILE A 293 14.88 -5.45 -20.21
N LYS A 294 14.05 -4.50 -19.78
CA LYS A 294 14.23 -3.08 -20.14
C LYS A 294 15.60 -2.52 -19.73
N HIS A 295 16.10 -2.89 -18.55
CA HIS A 295 17.30 -2.25 -17.98
C HIS A 295 18.59 -3.06 -18.18
N ALA A 296 18.49 -4.36 -18.41
CA ALA A 296 19.64 -5.24 -18.53
C ALA A 296 19.91 -5.71 -19.96
N GLU A 297 18.98 -5.56 -20.92
CA GLU A 297 19.19 -6.05 -22.29
C GLU A 297 20.38 -5.41 -23.01
N ASN A 298 20.78 -4.21 -22.59
CA ASN A 298 21.91 -3.46 -23.18
C ASN A 298 23.23 -3.70 -22.44
N LEU A 299 23.24 -4.55 -21.40
CA LEU A 299 24.48 -4.92 -20.72
C LEU A 299 25.30 -5.89 -21.60
N PRO A 300 26.65 -5.82 -21.57
CA PRO A 300 27.49 -6.66 -22.40
C PRO A 300 27.19 -8.17 -22.23
N GLY A 301 26.93 -8.85 -23.35
CA GLY A 301 26.66 -10.29 -23.35
C GLY A 301 25.25 -10.70 -22.91
N LEU A 302 24.36 -9.73 -22.72
CA LEU A 302 22.93 -9.96 -22.47
C LEU A 302 22.10 -9.52 -23.67
N SER A 303 20.91 -10.11 -23.76
CA SER A 303 19.85 -9.75 -24.70
C SER A 303 18.52 -10.17 -24.08
N ARG A 304 17.41 -9.66 -24.62
CA ARG A 304 16.07 -10.08 -24.18
C ARG A 304 15.91 -11.60 -24.17
N ASP A 305 16.35 -12.28 -25.22
CA ASP A 305 16.19 -13.74 -25.36
C ASP A 305 17.04 -14.52 -24.34
N ILE A 306 18.24 -14.02 -24.03
CA ILE A 306 19.11 -14.61 -23.01
C ILE A 306 18.46 -14.47 -21.62
N ILE A 307 17.97 -13.27 -21.30
CA ILE A 307 17.27 -13.01 -20.04
C ILE A 307 16.01 -13.88 -19.94
N MET A 308 15.23 -13.97 -21.02
CA MET A 308 14.00 -14.79 -21.05
C MET A 308 14.30 -16.28 -20.86
N ARG A 309 15.35 -16.80 -21.50
CA ARG A 309 15.76 -18.20 -21.36
C ARG A 309 16.12 -18.55 -19.92
N GLN A 310 16.86 -17.66 -19.23
CA GLN A 310 17.15 -17.82 -17.82
C GLN A 310 15.86 -17.84 -16.98
N LEU A 311 14.97 -16.85 -17.18
CA LEU A 311 13.71 -16.77 -16.44
C LEU A 311 12.81 -17.99 -16.69
N CYS A 312 12.76 -18.53 -17.91
CA CYS A 312 12.03 -19.76 -18.21
C CYS A 312 12.62 -20.98 -17.47
N ALA A 313 13.94 -21.08 -17.36
CA ALA A 313 14.60 -22.14 -16.59
C ALA A 313 14.31 -22.02 -15.08
N GLU A 314 14.18 -20.79 -14.58
CA GLU A 314 13.90 -20.50 -13.18
C GLU A 314 12.43 -20.74 -12.81
N TYR A 315 11.49 -20.23 -13.62
CA TYR A 315 10.07 -20.13 -13.25
C TYR A 315 9.12 -21.02 -14.04
N GLY A 316 9.54 -21.58 -15.18
CA GLY A 316 8.72 -22.46 -16.03
C GLY A 316 8.46 -21.90 -17.44
N ALA A 317 7.96 -22.76 -18.33
CA ALA A 317 7.76 -22.44 -19.75
C ALA A 317 6.67 -21.37 -20.00
N GLU A 318 5.75 -21.18 -19.06
CA GLU A 318 4.69 -20.16 -19.17
C GLU A 318 5.20 -18.74 -18.90
N THR A 319 6.45 -18.58 -18.46
CA THR A 319 7.08 -17.30 -18.15
C THR A 319 7.01 -16.34 -19.32
N GLU A 320 7.43 -16.79 -20.51
CA GLU A 320 7.43 -15.96 -21.71
C GLU A 320 6.05 -15.42 -22.08
N THR A 321 5.00 -16.24 -21.91
CA THR A 321 3.62 -15.83 -22.15
C THR A 321 3.16 -14.76 -21.15
N LYS A 322 3.48 -14.94 -19.85
CA LYS A 322 3.15 -13.97 -18.79
C LYS A 322 3.85 -12.63 -19.04
N VAL A 323 5.14 -12.65 -19.39
CA VAL A 323 5.93 -11.44 -19.64
C VAL A 323 5.46 -10.72 -20.89
N SER A 324 5.30 -11.44 -22.00
CA SER A 324 4.85 -10.84 -23.28
C SER A 324 3.45 -10.22 -23.16
N LYS A 325 2.56 -10.81 -22.33
CA LYS A 325 1.26 -10.22 -22.03
C LYS A 325 1.40 -8.88 -21.30
N LEU A 326 2.28 -8.80 -20.29
CA LEU A 326 2.51 -7.58 -19.54
C LEU A 326 3.19 -6.49 -20.40
N GLU A 327 4.20 -6.84 -21.20
CA GLU A 327 4.89 -5.88 -22.09
C GLU A 327 3.91 -5.23 -23.08
N LYS A 328 3.02 -6.03 -23.70
CA LYS A 328 1.95 -5.53 -24.58
C LYS A 328 1.01 -4.58 -23.83
N GLN A 329 0.65 -4.93 -22.59
CA GLN A 329 -0.17 -4.11 -21.72
C GLN A 329 0.51 -2.77 -21.39
N SER A 330 1.78 -2.79 -20.99
CA SER A 330 2.56 -1.58 -20.70
C SER A 330 2.69 -0.67 -21.92
N ALA A 331 2.92 -1.23 -23.10
CA ALA A 331 2.97 -0.47 -24.35
C ALA A 331 1.65 0.28 -24.64
N LEU A 332 0.50 -0.35 -24.37
CA LEU A 332 -0.82 0.28 -24.56
C LEU A 332 -1.07 1.47 -23.61
N THR A 333 -0.41 1.53 -22.44
CA THR A 333 -0.54 2.70 -21.55
C THR A 333 0.18 3.94 -22.05
N GLY A 334 1.14 3.79 -22.97
CA GLY A 334 1.89 4.89 -23.56
C GLY A 334 2.82 5.63 -22.58
N HIS A 335 3.09 5.09 -21.40
CA HIS A 335 3.96 5.76 -20.42
C HIS A 335 5.45 5.42 -20.57
N GLY A 336 5.80 4.36 -21.32
CA GLY A 336 7.19 3.90 -21.45
C GLY A 336 7.82 3.42 -20.14
N LEU A 337 7.02 3.25 -19.08
CA LEU A 337 7.46 2.81 -17.77
C LEU A 337 7.11 1.34 -17.57
N THR A 338 7.99 0.60 -16.88
CA THR A 338 7.66 -0.73 -16.39
C THR A 338 6.70 -0.63 -15.22
N LEU A 339 6.12 -1.76 -14.83
CA LEU A 339 5.22 -1.80 -13.68
C LEU A 339 5.93 -1.44 -12.37
N VAL A 340 7.18 -1.90 -12.20
CA VAL A 340 8.03 -1.55 -11.03
C VAL A 340 8.29 -0.05 -10.97
N GLU A 341 8.61 0.60 -12.09
CA GLU A 341 8.80 2.05 -12.16
C GLU A 341 7.51 2.81 -11.86
N SER A 342 6.38 2.32 -12.39
CA SER A 342 5.05 2.90 -12.14
C SER A 342 4.66 2.84 -10.66
N MET A 343 4.90 1.71 -9.99
CA MET A 343 4.74 1.56 -8.54
C MET A 343 5.64 2.56 -7.79
N SER A 344 6.87 2.73 -8.25
CA SER A 344 7.86 3.59 -7.60
C SER A 344 7.48 5.06 -7.66
N ARG A 345 6.98 5.53 -8.81
CA ARG A 345 6.43 6.90 -8.92
C ARG A 345 5.26 7.14 -7.97
N LEU A 346 4.45 6.13 -7.70
CA LEU A 346 3.37 6.23 -6.71
C LEU A 346 3.95 6.30 -5.29
N SER A 347 4.89 5.42 -4.96
CA SER A 347 5.53 5.38 -3.64
C SER A 347 6.29 6.66 -3.32
N THR A 348 7.02 7.26 -4.26
CA THR A 348 7.71 8.56 -4.05
C THR A 348 6.74 9.67 -3.67
N LYS A 349 5.51 9.65 -4.19
CA LYS A 349 4.48 10.68 -3.87
C LYS A 349 3.86 10.48 -2.49
N VAL A 350 3.87 9.26 -1.97
CA VAL A 350 3.22 8.89 -0.70
C VAL A 350 4.23 8.81 0.45
N GLY A 351 5.46 8.38 0.18
CA GLY A 351 6.53 8.13 1.14
C GLY A 351 6.80 9.29 2.11
N PRO A 352 7.04 10.52 1.63
CA PRO A 352 7.30 11.67 2.51
C PRO A 352 6.17 11.93 3.51
N ARG A 353 4.91 11.70 3.11
CA ARG A 353 3.74 11.89 3.98
C ARG A 353 3.67 10.86 5.10
N LEU A 354 4.17 9.65 4.85
CA LEU A 354 4.27 8.59 5.86
C LEU A 354 5.41 8.88 6.85
N ALA A 355 6.55 9.37 6.35
CA ALA A 355 7.69 9.76 7.19
C ALA A 355 7.36 10.95 8.10
N GLU A 356 6.68 11.98 7.57
CA GLU A 356 6.28 13.15 8.35
C GLU A 356 5.31 12.78 9.50
N LYS A 357 4.34 11.88 9.24
CA LYS A 357 3.45 11.35 10.29
C LYS A 357 4.21 10.59 11.37
N ARG A 358 5.20 9.78 11.00
CA ARG A 358 6.07 9.08 11.97
C ARG A 358 6.83 10.04 12.89
N SER A 359 7.32 11.16 12.36
CA SER A 359 8.07 12.15 13.14
C SER A 359 7.22 12.88 14.18
N LYS A 360 5.91 13.06 13.95
CA LYS A 360 5.00 13.77 14.85
C LYS A 360 4.44 12.90 15.99
N ASN A 361 4.60 11.58 15.90
CA ASN A 361 4.11 10.62 16.88
C ASN A 361 5.21 10.06 17.80
N LYS A 362 6.47 10.45 17.57
CA LYS A 362 7.57 10.29 18.52
C LYS A 362 7.64 11.53 19.40
#